data_AF-A0A952C9L4-F1
#
_entry.id   AF-A0A952C9L4-F1
#
_cell.length_a   1.000
_cell.length_b   1.000
_cell.length_c   1.000
_cell.angle_alpha   90.00
_cell.angle_beta   90.00
_cell.angle_gamma   90.00
#
_symmetry.space_group_name_H-M   'P 1'
#
loop_
_entity.id
_entity.type
_entity.pdbx_description
1 polymer ?
#
loop_
_entity_poly.entity_id
_entity_poly.type
_entity_poly.pdbx_seq_one_letter_code
_entity_poly.pdbx_strand_id
1 'polypeptide(L)'
;MFHRFLNWRFTLFAIAIAIVTGTIFYSQYLARKIANDERQKVEIWVESEQFLINSPADADTRLVSTIIINNRDIPIIGVNESGEIIAYINLDSNKIREDPAYLTKKLRQFKSQHDPIVYTDPLNKKKDFYYYGSSMLLREVRYYPLVQLIV
;
A
#
# COMPACT_ATOMS: atom_id res chain seq x y z
N MET A 1 21.82 46.94 -22.88
CA MET A 1 21.45 47.50 -21.56
C MET A 1 20.26 46.70 -21.02
N PHE A 2 20.53 45.49 -20.54
CA PHE A 2 19.56 44.40 -20.34
C PHE A 2 18.95 44.33 -18.92
N HIS A 3 18.87 45.45 -18.21
CA HIS A 3 18.53 45.45 -16.79
C HIS A 3 17.46 46.49 -16.44
N ARG A 4 16.21 46.17 -16.80
CA ARG A 4 15.01 46.75 -16.12
C ARG A 4 13.70 45.98 -16.31
N PHE A 5 13.68 44.88 -17.07
CA PHE A 5 12.43 44.19 -17.45
C PHE A 5 12.27 42.76 -16.93
N LEU A 6 13.03 42.35 -15.91
CA LEU A 6 12.56 41.23 -15.08
C LEU A 6 11.54 41.81 -14.10
N ASN A 7 10.33 42.04 -14.61
CA ASN A 7 9.23 42.58 -13.83
C ASN A 7 9.11 41.69 -12.60
N TRP A 8 9.27 42.25 -11.41
CA TRP A 8 9.20 41.54 -10.12
C TRP A 8 8.03 40.53 -10.04
N ARG A 9 6.92 40.85 -10.72
CA ARG A 9 5.75 39.97 -10.92
C ARG A 9 6.11 38.63 -11.58
N PHE A 10 6.95 38.60 -12.61
CA PHE A 10 7.44 37.38 -13.25
C PHE A 10 8.37 36.57 -12.35
N THR A 11 9.21 37.23 -11.54
CA THR A 11 10.07 36.52 -10.57
C THR A 11 9.24 35.80 -9.52
N LEU A 12 8.22 36.47 -8.96
CA LEU A 12 7.28 35.83 -8.02
C LEU A 12 6.55 34.64 -8.65
N PHE A 13 6.11 34.78 -9.89
CA PHE A 13 5.44 33.71 -10.62
C PHE A 13 6.38 32.51 -10.87
N ALA A 14 7.63 32.76 -11.26
CA ALA A 14 8.63 31.72 -11.44
C ALA A 14 8.94 30.98 -10.13
N ILE A 15 9.04 31.70 -9.00
CA ILE A 15 9.22 31.10 -7.68
C ILE A 15 8.02 30.23 -7.31
N ALA A 16 6.79 30.69 -7.54
CA ALA A 16 5.59 29.91 -7.27
C ALA A 16 5.56 28.59 -8.07
N ILE A 17 5.88 28.65 -9.37
CA ILE A 17 5.99 27.44 -10.21
C ILE A 17 7.09 26.51 -9.70
N ALA A 18 8.25 27.05 -9.32
CA ALA A 18 9.36 26.24 -8.81
C ALA A 18 8.98 25.51 -7.52
N ILE A 19 8.26 26.18 -6.61
CA ILE A 19 7.76 25.58 -5.37
C ILE A 19 6.78 24.44 -5.70
N VAL A 20 5.76 24.70 -6.51
CA VAL A 20 4.76 23.68 -6.89
C VAL A 20 5.42 22.47 -7.55
N THR A 21 6.34 22.72 -8.49
CA THR A 21 7.07 21.66 -9.18
C THR A 21 7.90 20.85 -8.19
N GLY A 22 8.69 21.53 -7.34
CA GLY A 22 9.49 20.88 -6.30
C GLY A 22 8.65 20.03 -5.36
N THR A 23 7.48 20.53 -4.94
CA THR A 23 6.55 19.78 -4.08
C THR A 23 6.01 18.54 -4.78
N ILE A 24 5.60 18.63 -6.05
CA ILE A 24 5.14 17.46 -6.82
C ILE A 24 6.23 16.38 -6.88
N PHE A 25 7.46 16.76 -7.22
CA PHE A 25 8.59 15.82 -7.27
C PHE A 25 8.86 15.17 -5.91
N TYR A 26 8.88 15.97 -4.84
CA TYR A 26 9.11 15.46 -3.49
C TYR A 26 7.98 14.53 -3.02
N SER A 27 6.72 14.88 -3.27
CA SER A 27 5.56 14.06 -2.92
C SER A 27 5.56 12.73 -3.66
N GLN A 28 5.92 12.72 -4.94
CA GLN A 28 6.06 11.48 -5.72
C GLN A 28 7.20 10.61 -5.19
N TYR A 29 8.34 11.21 -4.84
CA TYR A 29 9.45 10.51 -4.20
C TYR A 29 9.01 9.86 -2.88
N LEU A 30 8.33 10.63 -2.02
CA LEU A 30 7.86 10.15 -0.72
C LEU A 30 6.80 9.04 -0.88
N ALA A 31 5.87 9.20 -1.81
CA ALA A 31 4.88 8.17 -2.12
C ALA A 31 5.53 6.86 -2.58
N ARG A 32 6.57 6.92 -3.43
CA ARG A 32 7.31 5.71 -3.85
C ARG A 32 8.03 5.06 -2.68
N LYS A 33 8.66 5.86 -1.82
CA LYS A 33 9.33 5.35 -0.62
C LYS A 33 8.33 4.62 0.30
N ILE A 34 7.19 5.25 0.59
CA ILE A 34 6.13 4.64 1.40
C ILE A 34 5.59 3.38 0.75
N ALA A 35 5.37 3.36 -0.56
CA ALA A 35 4.90 2.17 -1.27
C ALA A 35 5.86 0.98 -1.14
N ASN A 36 7.17 1.23 -1.19
CA ASN A 36 8.18 0.21 -0.97
C ASN A 36 8.16 -0.29 0.48
N ASP A 37 8.06 0.63 1.46
CA ASP A 37 7.98 0.27 2.87
C ASP A 37 6.69 -0.54 3.16
N GLU A 38 5.56 -0.18 2.54
CA GLU A 38 4.31 -0.93 2.62
C GLU A 38 4.46 -2.34 2.05
N ARG A 39 5.10 -2.49 0.89
CA ARG A 39 5.37 -3.82 0.32
C ARG A 39 6.17 -4.70 1.28
N GLN A 40 7.25 -4.17 1.86
CA GLN A 40 8.06 -4.90 2.84
C GLN A 40 7.24 -5.30 4.08
N LYS A 41 6.38 -4.41 4.58
CA LYS A 41 5.48 -4.72 5.71
C LYS A 41 4.53 -5.86 5.36
N VAL A 42 3.99 -5.88 4.13
CA VAL A 42 3.11 -6.98 3.70
C VAL A 42 3.90 -8.27 3.52
N GLU A 43 5.13 -8.23 3.00
CA GLU A 43 6.00 -9.41 2.89
C GLU A 43 6.27 -10.03 4.27
N ILE A 44 6.69 -9.21 5.23
CA ILE A 44 6.90 -9.64 6.63
C ILE A 44 5.61 -10.17 7.24
N TRP A 45 4.47 -9.53 6.95
CA TRP A 45 3.16 -9.97 7.42
C TRP A 45 2.80 -11.36 6.87
N VAL A 46 3.01 -11.61 5.58
CA VAL A 46 2.78 -12.91 4.93
C VAL A 46 3.67 -13.99 5.55
N GLU A 47 4.96 -13.70 5.73
CA GLU A 47 5.89 -14.64 6.38
C GLU A 47 5.48 -14.94 7.83
N SER A 48 5.03 -13.92 8.56
CA SER A 48 4.58 -14.05 9.95
C SER A 48 3.34 -14.93 10.05
N GLU A 49 2.33 -14.70 9.20
CA GLU A 49 1.10 -15.50 9.16
C GLU A 49 1.41 -16.97 8.85
N GLN A 50 2.26 -17.21 7.85
CA GLN A 50 2.66 -18.55 7.48
C GLN A 50 3.50 -19.24 8.55
N PHE A 51 4.32 -18.48 9.28
CA PHE A 51 5.00 -19.00 10.47
C PHE A 51 4.01 -19.43 11.54
N LEU A 52 2.95 -18.66 11.81
CA LEU A 52 1.92 -19.05 12.78
C LEU A 52 1.15 -20.31 12.34
N ILE A 53 0.81 -20.42 11.06
CA ILE A 53 0.07 -21.58 10.52
C ILE A 53 0.90 -22.86 10.59
N ASN A 54 2.21 -22.78 10.32
CA ASN A 54 3.10 -23.93 10.23
C ASN A 54 3.84 -24.25 11.55
N SER A 55 3.75 -23.39 12.56
CA SER A 55 4.43 -23.61 13.84
C SER A 55 3.71 -24.64 14.71
N PRO A 56 4.47 -25.46 15.46
CA PRO A 56 3.92 -26.27 16.54
C PRO A 56 3.15 -25.43 17.56
N ALA A 57 2.14 -26.02 18.19
CA ALA A 57 1.28 -25.32 19.16
C ALA A 57 2.02 -24.81 20.41
N ASP A 58 3.21 -25.34 20.70
CA ASP A 58 4.09 -24.98 21.82
C ASP A 58 5.17 -23.94 21.47
N ALA A 59 5.25 -23.50 20.21
CA ALA A 59 6.19 -22.47 19.80
C ALA A 59 5.86 -21.09 20.40
N ASP A 60 6.87 -20.33 20.82
CA ASP A 60 6.69 -18.93 21.26
C ASP A 60 6.40 -18.02 20.06
N THR A 61 5.13 -17.71 19.88
CA THR A 61 4.61 -16.92 18.76
C THR A 61 4.26 -15.48 19.14
N ARG A 62 4.60 -15.04 20.36
CA ARG A 62 4.21 -13.72 20.88
C ARG A 62 4.71 -12.57 20.03
N LEU A 63 5.99 -12.64 19.63
CA LEU A 63 6.61 -11.59 18.80
C LEU A 63 5.96 -11.54 17.41
N VAL A 64 5.77 -12.70 16.79
CA VAL A 64 5.19 -12.83 15.44
C VAL A 64 3.73 -12.35 15.44
N SER A 65 2.95 -12.73 16.44
CA SER A 65 1.56 -12.27 16.60
C SER A 65 1.47 -10.75 16.72
N THR A 66 2.45 -10.12 17.38
CA THR A 66 2.50 -8.65 17.52
C THR A 66 2.70 -7.95 16.17
N ILE A 67 3.48 -8.55 15.26
CA ILE A 67 3.69 -8.03 13.91
C ILE A 67 2.36 -8.03 13.12
N ILE A 68 1.61 -9.13 13.20
CA ILE A 68 0.33 -9.29 12.50
C ILE A 68 -0.72 -8.32 13.03
N ILE A 69 -0.86 -8.22 14.36
CA ILE A 69 -1.87 -7.38 15.02
C ILE A 69 -1.61 -5.87 14.79
N ASN A 70 -0.35 -5.48 14.65
CA ASN A 70 0.02 -4.08 14.44
C ASN A 70 -0.13 -3.61 12.98
N ASN A 71 -0.38 -4.52 12.03
CA ASN A 71 -0.74 -4.14 10.67
C ASN A 71 -2.22 -3.75 10.60
N ARG A 72 -2.55 -2.47 10.82
CA ARG A 72 -3.94 -1.98 10.85
C ARG A 72 -4.43 -1.29 9.58
N ASP A 73 -3.50 -0.85 8.72
CA ASP A 73 -3.83 0.14 7.69
C ASP A 73 -3.71 -0.40 6.26
N ILE A 74 -2.98 -1.50 6.06
CA ILE A 74 -2.78 -2.08 4.73
C ILE A 74 -3.81 -3.19 4.53
N PRO A 75 -4.77 -3.03 3.59
CA PRO A 75 -5.73 -4.07 3.29
C PRO A 75 -5.08 -5.17 2.46
N ILE A 76 -5.27 -6.43 2.89
CA ILE A 76 -4.64 -7.61 2.28
C ILE A 76 -5.73 -8.64 1.94
N ILE A 77 -5.59 -9.30 0.79
CA ILE A 77 -6.40 -10.45 0.37
C ILE A 77 -5.46 -11.57 -0.07
N GLY A 78 -5.53 -12.70 0.61
CA GLY A 78 -4.83 -13.94 0.25
C GLY A 78 -5.69 -14.80 -0.67
N VAL A 79 -5.07 -15.35 -1.71
CA VAL A 79 -5.72 -16.17 -2.74
C VAL A 79 -4.88 -17.43 -2.99
N ASN A 80 -5.50 -18.59 -3.09
CA ASN A 80 -4.81 -19.85 -3.42
C ASN A 80 -4.46 -19.95 -4.92
N GLU A 81 -3.78 -21.02 -5.32
CA GLU A 81 -3.45 -21.31 -6.73
C GLU A 81 -4.68 -21.38 -7.65
N SER A 82 -5.83 -21.80 -7.12
CA SER A 82 -7.10 -21.91 -7.86
C SER A 82 -7.81 -20.57 -8.05
N GLY A 83 -7.31 -19.48 -7.44
CA GLY A 83 -7.91 -18.16 -7.51
C GLY A 83 -9.00 -17.90 -6.47
N GLU A 84 -9.17 -18.79 -5.50
CA GLU A 84 -10.14 -18.65 -4.41
C GLU A 84 -9.55 -17.84 -3.26
N ILE A 85 -10.38 -16.99 -2.65
CA ILE A 85 -9.96 -16.15 -1.53
C ILE A 85 -9.88 -17.02 -0.28
N ILE A 86 -8.71 -17.10 0.33
CA ILE A 86 -8.44 -17.88 1.54
C ILE A 86 -8.39 -17.02 2.81
N ALA A 87 -8.03 -15.74 2.68
CA ALA A 87 -7.92 -14.82 3.81
C ALA A 87 -8.13 -13.36 3.37
N TYR A 88 -8.58 -12.51 4.29
CA TYR A 88 -8.69 -11.07 4.07
C TYR A 88 -8.49 -10.30 5.38
N ILE A 89 -7.85 -9.13 5.30
CA ILE A 89 -7.44 -8.33 6.47
C ILE A 89 -7.64 -6.84 6.18
N ASN A 90 -8.00 -6.09 7.23
CA ASN A 90 -8.25 -4.64 7.19
C ASN A 90 -9.28 -4.25 6.10
N LEU A 91 -10.29 -5.10 5.91
CA LEU A 91 -11.45 -4.85 5.06
C LEU A 91 -12.72 -4.70 5.89
N ASP A 92 -13.61 -3.84 5.39
CA ASP A 92 -14.89 -3.52 6.03
C ASP A 92 -15.84 -4.73 6.04
N SER A 93 -16.09 -5.28 7.23
CA SER A 93 -16.92 -6.47 7.44
C SER A 93 -18.40 -6.22 7.13
N ASN A 94 -18.88 -4.97 7.25
CA ASN A 94 -20.27 -4.65 6.88
C ASN A 94 -20.45 -4.73 5.37
N LYS A 95 -19.51 -4.17 4.59
CA LYS A 95 -19.55 -4.24 3.13
C LYS A 95 -19.42 -5.66 2.58
N ILE A 96 -18.68 -6.53 3.27
CA ILE A 96 -18.59 -7.95 2.92
C ILE A 96 -19.93 -8.65 3.11
N ARG A 97 -20.66 -8.33 4.19
CA ARG A 97 -21.98 -8.91 4.47
C ARG A 97 -23.06 -8.39 3.51
N GLU A 98 -22.98 -7.13 3.12
CA GLU A 98 -23.96 -6.47 2.26
C GLU A 98 -23.78 -6.80 0.77
N ASP A 99 -22.53 -6.88 0.29
CA ASP A 99 -22.21 -7.13 -1.13
C ASP A 99 -21.31 -8.38 -1.27
N PRO A 100 -21.88 -9.52 -1.70
CA PRO A 100 -21.11 -10.74 -1.98
C PRO A 100 -19.96 -10.54 -2.98
N ALA A 101 -20.05 -9.54 -3.87
CA ALA A 101 -19.02 -9.23 -4.86
C ALA A 101 -17.96 -8.24 -4.34
N TYR A 102 -18.08 -7.72 -3.12
CA TYR A 102 -17.15 -6.73 -2.57
C TYR A 102 -15.70 -7.20 -2.56
N LEU A 103 -15.46 -8.42 -2.06
CA LEU A 103 -14.12 -9.01 -1.99
C LEU A 103 -13.53 -9.22 -3.38
N THR A 104 -14.32 -9.71 -4.34
CA THR A 104 -13.88 -9.90 -5.73
C THR A 104 -13.55 -8.57 -6.41
N LYS A 105 -14.35 -7.53 -6.18
CA LYS A 105 -14.08 -6.17 -6.68
C LYS A 105 -12.78 -5.61 -6.08
N LYS A 106 -12.57 -5.79 -4.78
CA LYS A 106 -11.35 -5.36 -4.08
C LYS A 106 -10.13 -6.12 -4.55
N LEU A 107 -10.23 -7.43 -4.74
CA LEU A 107 -9.16 -8.24 -5.30
C LEU A 107 -8.76 -7.76 -6.70
N ARG A 108 -9.74 -7.49 -7.57
CA ARG A 108 -9.46 -6.92 -8.90
C ARG A 108 -8.79 -5.55 -8.81
N GLN A 109 -9.22 -4.71 -7.88
CA GLN A 109 -8.60 -3.42 -7.61
C GLN A 109 -7.13 -3.59 -7.17
N PHE A 110 -6.84 -4.49 -6.23
CA PHE A 110 -5.48 -4.71 -5.72
C PHE A 110 -4.56 -5.30 -6.80
N LYS A 111 -5.07 -6.24 -7.60
CA LYS A 111 -4.40 -6.77 -8.79
C LYS A 111 -3.94 -5.69 -9.78
N SER A 112 -4.71 -4.60 -9.91
CA SER A 112 -4.34 -3.49 -10.81
C SER A 112 -3.34 -2.49 -10.21
N GLN A 113 -3.13 -2.52 -8.89
CA GLN A 113 -2.28 -1.55 -8.19
C GLN A 113 -0.86 -2.07 -7.99
N HIS A 114 -0.71 -3.33 -7.59
CA HIS A 114 0.57 -3.92 -7.23
C HIS A 114 0.65 -5.38 -7.66
N ASP A 115 1.87 -5.84 -7.96
CA ASP A 115 2.15 -7.26 -8.13
C ASP A 115 1.96 -8.00 -6.81
N PRO A 116 1.45 -9.25 -6.84
CA PRO A 116 1.25 -10.04 -5.64
C PRO A 116 2.57 -10.36 -4.94
N ILE A 117 2.46 -10.62 -3.65
CA ILE A 117 3.49 -11.31 -2.89
C ILE A 117 3.19 -12.80 -3.00
N VAL A 118 4.15 -13.55 -3.52
CA VAL A 118 4.02 -14.99 -3.73
C VAL A 118 4.67 -15.70 -2.57
N TYR A 119 3.88 -16.43 -1.81
CA TYR A 119 4.38 -17.38 -0.82
C TYR A 119 4.38 -18.78 -1.43
N THR A 120 5.46 -19.54 -1.24
CA THR A 120 5.53 -20.95 -1.64
C THR A 120 5.76 -21.77 -0.40
N ASP A 121 4.80 -22.63 -0.07
CA ASP A 121 4.89 -23.52 1.06
C ASP A 121 6.08 -24.50 0.87
N PRO A 122 7.02 -24.58 1.83
CA PRO A 122 8.20 -25.41 1.70
C PRO A 122 7.88 -26.92 1.70
N LEU A 123 6.79 -27.35 2.33
CA LEU A 123 6.39 -28.74 2.54
C LEU A 123 5.65 -29.30 1.32
N ASN A 124 4.64 -28.59 0.81
CA ASN A 124 3.75 -29.09 -0.24
C ASN A 124 3.92 -28.39 -1.61
N LYS A 125 4.81 -27.39 -1.70
CA LYS A 125 5.10 -26.59 -2.91
C LYS A 125 3.92 -25.81 -3.49
N LYS A 126 2.80 -25.68 -2.77
CA LYS A 126 1.68 -24.85 -3.16
C LYS A 126 2.02 -23.37 -3.05
N LYS A 127 1.47 -22.58 -3.97
CA LYS A 127 1.66 -21.14 -4.04
C LYS A 127 0.41 -20.38 -3.64
N ASP A 128 0.55 -19.54 -2.62
CA ASP A 128 -0.47 -18.57 -2.26
C ASP A 128 -0.05 -17.18 -2.72
N PHE A 129 -1.03 -16.41 -3.19
CA PHE A 129 -0.86 -15.07 -3.74
C PHE A 129 -1.54 -14.06 -2.83
N TYR A 130 -0.75 -13.14 -2.29
CA TYR A 130 -1.24 -12.07 -1.43
C TYR A 130 -1.27 -10.75 -2.19
N TYR A 131 -2.47 -10.20 -2.33
CA TYR A 131 -2.71 -8.91 -2.97
C TYR A 131 -3.00 -7.86 -1.91
N TYR A 132 -2.45 -6.66 -2.08
CA TYR A 132 -2.61 -5.58 -1.12
C TYR A 132 -2.97 -4.26 -1.78
N GLY A 133 -3.76 -3.45 -1.07
CA GLY A 133 -4.06 -2.08 -1.46
C GLY A 133 -3.11 -1.07 -0.80
N SER A 134 -3.08 0.15 -1.33
CA SER A 134 -2.37 1.26 -0.69
C SER A 134 -3.00 1.67 0.64
N SER A 135 -2.18 2.01 1.64
CA SER A 135 -2.69 2.58 2.89
C SER A 135 -3.29 3.99 2.69
N MET A 136 -3.97 4.48 3.73
CA MET A 136 -4.45 5.86 3.76
C MET A 136 -3.32 6.88 3.62
N LEU A 137 -2.20 6.67 4.33
CA LEU A 137 -1.03 7.54 4.29
C LEU A 137 -0.44 7.65 2.88
N LEU A 138 -0.27 6.52 2.18
CA LEU A 138 0.26 6.53 0.81
C LEU A 138 -0.66 7.30 -0.13
N ARG A 139 -1.98 7.16 0.02
CA ARG A 139 -2.94 7.96 -0.75
C ARG A 139 -2.80 9.44 -0.43
N GLU A 140 -2.78 9.83 0.83
CA GLU A 140 -2.67 11.24 1.24
C GLU A 140 -1.42 11.90 0.67
N VAL A 141 -0.26 11.26 0.78
CA VAL A 141 1.00 11.77 0.22
C VAL A 141 0.95 11.86 -1.31
N ARG A 142 0.30 10.89 -1.97
CA ARG A 142 0.18 10.90 -3.44
C ARG A 142 -0.71 12.05 -3.93
N TYR A 143 -1.77 12.37 -3.20
CA TYR A 143 -2.77 13.38 -3.60
C TYR A 143 -2.50 14.78 -3.04
N TYR A 144 -1.59 14.93 -2.07
CA TYR A 144 -1.24 16.21 -1.46
C TYR A 144 -0.98 17.34 -2.48
N PRO A 145 -0.20 17.14 -3.57
CA PRO A 145 0.04 18.21 -4.53
C PRO A 145 -1.22 18.68 -5.27
N LEU A 146 -2.21 17.80 -5.49
CA LEU A 146 -3.47 18.19 -6.12
C LEU A 146 -4.31 19.07 -5.19
N VAL A 147 -4.31 18.76 -3.90
CA VAL A 147 -5.00 19.59 -2.89
C VAL A 147 -4.35 20.97 -2.84
N GLN A 148 -3.01 21.05 -2.86
CA GLN A 148 -2.28 22.32 -2.89
C GLN A 148 -2.56 23.15 -4.16
N LEU A 149 -2.91 22.54 -5.28
CA LEU A 149 -3.28 23.28 -6.50
C LEU A 149 -4.70 23.86 -6.45
N ILE A 150 -5.57 23.30 -5.61
CA ILE A 150 -6.97 23.72 -5.46
C ILE A 150 -7.12 24.84 -4.42
N VAL A 151 -6.28 24.84 -3.39
CA VAL A 151 -6.25 25.82 -2.29
C VAL A 151 -5.40 27.03 -2.66
#